data_AF-A0A0F9C3D7-F1
#
_entry.id   AF-A0A0F9C3D7-F1
#
_cell.length_a   1.000
_cell.length_b   1.000
_cell.length_c   1.000
_cell.angle_alpha   90.00
_cell.angle_beta   90.00
_cell.angle_gamma   90.00
#
_symmetry.space_group_name_H-M   'P 1'
#
loop_
_entity.id
_entity.type
_entity.pdbx_description
1 polymer ?
#
loop_
_entity_poly.entity_id
_entity_poly.type
_entity_poly.pdbx_seq_one_letter_code
_entity_poly.pdbx_strand_id
1 'polypeptide(L)'
;MNIIFISNREGKSRSLTLNNWAKVLLSVCLLGLPVCSGLYLGMQFSGDKVNLLGSIETMKQELAQQQAELEAGREAARQKVEALTLKLAAMQARLVRLDALGERLTDMASLDDGEFDFSQQSALGGPEQEWTSTYQHSDLEKLFAQLQRQLESRESQLEILESLMVDRKIKQQSAVTGRPIKKGWMSSGFGHRTDPFKGHRAWHNGVDFAGKDGSDIVSVASGVVTWSGDRNGYGQMLELDHGEGYITRYAHNKKNLVNVGDTVKKGEVIG
;
A
#
# COMPACT_ATOMS: atom_id res chain seq x y z
N MET A 1 -83.45 61.02 -31.04
CA MET A 1 -83.23 60.05 -32.12
C MET A 1 -84.36 59.06 -31.99
N ASN A 2 -85.24 59.03 -32.99
CA ASN A 2 -86.42 58.17 -32.96
C ASN A 2 -86.07 56.94 -33.77
N ILE A 3 -85.94 55.79 -33.10
CA ILE A 3 -85.73 54.52 -33.78
C ILE A 3 -87.12 54.00 -34.11
N ILE A 4 -87.41 53.88 -35.40
CA ILE A 4 -88.72 53.47 -35.91
C ILE A 4 -88.56 52.04 -36.43
N PHE A 5 -89.18 51.09 -35.74
CA PHE A 5 -89.25 49.72 -36.21
C PHE A 5 -90.48 49.58 -37.09
N ILE A 6 -90.28 49.17 -38.35
CA ILE A 6 -91.35 48.91 -39.31
C ILE A 6 -91.49 47.40 -39.43
N SER A 7 -92.62 46.88 -38.96
CA SER A 7 -93.02 45.49 -39.14
C SER A 7 -93.72 45.33 -40.49
N ASN A 8 -93.30 44.37 -41.31
CA ASN A 8 -93.77 44.20 -42.70
C ASN A 8 -95.14 43.49 -42.82
N ARG A 9 -95.95 43.45 -41.75
CA ARG A 9 -97.19 42.63 -41.76
C ARG A 9 -98.46 43.31 -41.23
N GLU A 10 -98.34 44.42 -40.51
CA GLU A 10 -99.46 45.33 -40.24
C GLU A 10 -98.86 46.74 -40.14
N GLY A 11 -99.37 47.71 -40.90
CA GLY A 11 -98.81 49.05 -41.06
C GLY A 11 -98.87 49.97 -39.81
N LYS A 12 -98.50 49.46 -38.63
CA LYS A 12 -98.35 50.22 -37.39
C LYS A 12 -96.87 50.36 -37.05
N SER A 13 -96.30 51.53 -37.30
CA SER A 13 -94.96 51.89 -36.82
C SER A 13 -95.02 52.23 -35.32
N ARG A 14 -94.24 51.56 -34.48
CA ARG A 14 -93.98 52.01 -33.10
C ARG A 14 -92.65 52.76 -33.08
N SER A 15 -92.68 54.00 -32.60
CA SER A 15 -91.47 54.82 -32.44
C SER A 15 -91.10 54.90 -30.97
N LEU A 16 -89.84 54.60 -30.65
CA LEU A 16 -89.29 54.78 -29.31
C LEU A 16 -88.49 56.08 -29.29
N THR A 17 -88.92 57.06 -28.49
CA THR A 17 -88.25 58.35 -28.34
C THR A 17 -87.18 58.27 -27.25
N LEU A 18 -85.91 58.18 -27.63
CA LEU A 18 -84.81 58.17 -26.64
C LEU A 18 -84.65 59.56 -26.00
N ASN A 19 -84.88 59.64 -24.68
CA ASN A 19 -84.60 60.81 -23.85
C ASN A 19 -83.08 61.08 -23.76
N ASN A 20 -82.66 62.32 -23.52
CA ASN A 20 -81.23 62.71 -23.61
C ASN A 20 -80.32 61.92 -22.66
N TRP A 21 -80.79 61.56 -21.46
CA TRP A 21 -80.06 60.69 -20.52
C TRP A 21 -79.90 59.24 -21.01
N ALA A 22 -80.89 58.70 -21.74
CA ALA A 22 -80.80 57.36 -22.31
C ALA A 22 -79.72 57.27 -23.40
N LYS A 23 -79.46 58.36 -24.13
CA LYS A 23 -78.36 58.43 -25.12
C LYS A 23 -76.99 58.43 -24.45
N VAL A 24 -76.85 59.13 -23.32
CA VAL A 24 -75.60 59.15 -22.55
C VAL A 24 -75.32 57.75 -21.98
N LEU A 25 -76.32 57.12 -21.35
CA LEU A 25 -76.20 55.75 -20.85
C LEU A 25 -75.87 54.75 -21.95
N LEU A 26 -76.52 54.84 -23.11
CA LEU A 26 -76.24 53.94 -24.23
C LEU A 26 -74.84 54.18 -24.81
N SER A 27 -74.35 55.42 -24.86
CA SER A 27 -72.98 55.70 -25.32
C SER A 27 -71.91 55.21 -24.34
N VAL A 28 -72.14 55.36 -23.02
CA VAL A 28 -71.24 54.86 -21.98
C VAL A 28 -71.23 53.34 -21.96
N CYS A 29 -72.37 52.70 -22.18
CA CYS A 29 -72.45 51.24 -22.25
C CYS A 29 -71.80 50.69 -23.52
N LEU A 30 -72.01 51.35 -24.68
CA LEU A 30 -71.53 50.86 -25.97
C LEU A 30 -70.04 51.14 -26.23
N LEU A 31 -69.46 52.18 -25.62
CA LEU A 31 -68.03 52.50 -25.71
C LEU A 31 -67.25 52.12 -24.45
N GLY A 32 -67.83 52.28 -23.27
CA GLY A 32 -67.16 52.00 -22.00
C GLY A 32 -66.94 50.51 -21.74
N LEU A 33 -67.93 49.65 -22.03
CA LEU A 33 -67.78 48.20 -21.86
C LEU A 33 -66.65 47.61 -22.71
N PRO A 34 -66.54 47.90 -24.03
CA PRO A 34 -65.44 47.35 -24.84
C PRO A 34 -64.06 47.91 -24.46
N VAL A 35 -63.97 49.16 -24.00
CA VAL A 35 -62.69 49.73 -23.53
C VAL A 35 -62.28 49.11 -22.20
N CYS A 36 -63.21 48.97 -21.25
CA CYS A 36 -62.93 48.30 -19.98
C CYS A 36 -62.63 46.81 -20.16
N SER A 37 -63.33 46.11 -21.05
CA SER A 37 -63.03 44.70 -21.34
C SER A 37 -61.70 44.54 -22.07
N GLY A 38 -61.35 45.47 -22.97
CA GLY A 38 -60.06 45.51 -23.65
C GLY A 38 -58.89 45.80 -22.70
N LEU A 39 -59.06 46.74 -21.77
CA LEU A 39 -58.08 47.02 -20.71
C LEU A 39 -57.95 45.83 -19.74
N TYR A 40 -59.06 45.19 -19.36
CA TYR A 40 -59.05 44.03 -18.49
C TYR A 40 -58.35 42.82 -19.15
N LEU A 41 -58.70 42.51 -20.40
CA LEU A 41 -58.02 41.47 -21.19
C LEU A 41 -56.56 41.81 -21.43
N GLY A 42 -56.23 43.08 -21.68
CA GLY A 42 -54.85 43.55 -21.83
C GLY A 42 -54.03 43.39 -20.55
N MET A 43 -54.60 43.69 -19.39
CA MET A 43 -53.96 43.46 -18.10
C MET A 43 -53.78 41.96 -17.80
N GLN A 44 -54.75 41.11 -18.17
CA GLN A 44 -54.64 39.67 -17.99
C GLN A 44 -53.55 39.06 -18.89
N PHE A 45 -53.54 39.42 -20.17
CA PHE A 45 -52.50 38.97 -21.12
C PHE A 45 -51.11 39.52 -20.82
N SER A 46 -51.03 40.76 -20.31
CA SER A 46 -49.75 41.33 -19.88
C SER A 46 -49.24 40.68 -18.59
N GLY A 47 -50.13 40.32 -17.66
CA GLY A 47 -49.81 39.55 -16.46
C GLY A 47 -49.28 38.15 -16.77
N ASP A 48 -49.91 37.43 -17.71
CA ASP A 48 -49.44 36.11 -18.14
C ASP A 48 -48.06 36.17 -18.81
N LYS A 49 -47.77 37.18 -19.63
CA LYS A 49 -46.43 37.39 -20.20
C LYS A 49 -45.37 37.68 -19.14
N VAL A 50 -45.70 38.50 -18.13
CA VAL A 50 -44.79 38.82 -17.02
C VAL A 50 -44.52 37.57 -16.17
N ASN A 51 -45.55 36.74 -15.90
CA ASN A 51 -45.40 35.46 -15.20
C ASN A 51 -44.61 34.41 -16.00
N LEU A 52 -44.77 34.38 -17.33
CA LEU A 52 -43.99 33.52 -18.23
C LEU A 52 -42.51 33.94 -18.29
N LEU A 53 -42.23 35.24 -18.34
CA LEU A 53 -40.87 35.78 -18.31
C LEU A 53 -40.18 35.46 -16.97
N GLY A 54 -40.89 35.63 -15.85
CA GLY A 54 -40.39 35.24 -14.53
C GLY A 54 -40.08 33.75 -14.43
N SER A 55 -40.96 32.89 -14.96
CA SER A 55 -40.74 31.43 -14.99
C SER A 55 -39.55 31.01 -15.86
N ILE A 56 -39.27 31.72 -16.96
CA ILE A 56 -38.09 31.47 -17.80
C ILE A 56 -36.81 31.88 -17.07
N GLU A 57 -36.85 32.97 -16.30
CA GLU A 57 -35.70 33.46 -15.55
C GLU A 57 -35.36 32.52 -14.37
N THR A 58 -36.37 31.99 -13.68
CA THR A 58 -36.16 30.97 -12.63
C THR A 58 -35.63 29.66 -13.22
N MET A 59 -36.19 29.17 -14.34
CA MET A 59 -35.67 27.98 -15.03
C MET A 59 -34.22 28.16 -15.50
N LYS A 60 -33.86 29.36 -15.97
CA LYS A 60 -32.46 29.68 -16.33
C LYS A 60 -31.53 29.66 -15.13
N GLN A 61 -31.97 30.22 -14.00
CA GLN A 61 -31.20 30.19 -12.75
C GLN A 61 -31.02 28.76 -12.24
N GLU A 62 -32.07 27.94 -12.27
CA GLU A 62 -32.01 26.53 -11.87
C GLU A 62 -31.07 25.73 -12.79
N LEU A 63 -31.14 25.96 -14.11
CA LEU A 63 -30.23 25.33 -15.07
C LEU A 63 -28.77 25.75 -14.82
N ALA A 64 -28.53 27.03 -14.55
CA ALA A 64 -27.19 27.53 -14.22
C ALA A 64 -26.65 26.90 -12.92
N GLN A 65 -27.51 26.72 -11.93
CA GLN A 65 -27.17 26.08 -10.67
C GLN A 65 -26.85 24.58 -10.86
N GLN A 66 -27.69 23.86 -11.62
CA GLN A 66 -27.44 22.46 -11.97
C GLN A 66 -26.14 22.29 -12.77
N GLN A 67 -25.84 23.21 -13.69
CA GLN A 67 -24.58 23.20 -14.44
C GLN A 67 -23.38 23.41 -13.51
N ALA A 68 -23.45 24.36 -12.58
CA ALA A 68 -22.39 24.60 -11.62
C ALA A 68 -22.16 23.39 -10.69
N GLU A 69 -23.22 22.73 -10.25
CA GLU A 69 -23.13 21.52 -9.43
C GLU A 69 -22.53 20.34 -10.21
N LEU A 70 -22.89 20.17 -11.49
CA LEU A 70 -22.31 19.18 -12.39
C LEU A 70 -20.83 19.43 -12.66
N GLU A 71 -20.43 20.69 -12.86
CA GLU A 71 -19.03 21.08 -13.03
C GLU A 71 -18.22 20.75 -11.77
N ALA A 72 -18.71 21.18 -10.59
CA ALA A 72 -18.07 20.88 -9.32
C ALA A 72 -17.97 19.36 -9.05
N GLY A 73 -19.03 18.60 -9.34
CA GLY A 73 -19.03 17.15 -9.24
C GLY A 73 -18.04 16.48 -10.19
N ARG A 74 -17.90 16.98 -11.42
CA ARG A 74 -16.91 16.50 -12.39
C ARG A 74 -15.47 16.80 -11.96
N GLU A 75 -15.22 17.98 -11.41
CA GLU A 75 -13.91 18.32 -10.86
C GLU A 75 -13.53 17.42 -9.69
N ALA A 76 -14.44 17.20 -8.74
CA ALA A 76 -14.22 16.28 -7.62
C ALA A 76 -13.97 14.84 -8.10
N ALA A 77 -14.73 14.36 -9.09
CA ALA A 77 -14.52 13.04 -9.68
C ALA A 77 -13.14 12.93 -10.35
N ARG A 78 -12.70 13.95 -11.10
CA ARG A 78 -11.36 14.00 -11.72
C ARG A 78 -10.25 13.93 -10.67
N GLN A 79 -10.33 14.75 -9.62
CA GLN A 79 -9.35 14.73 -8.53
C GLN A 79 -9.27 13.36 -7.85
N LYS A 80 -10.42 12.70 -7.65
CA LYS A 80 -10.46 11.36 -7.05
C LYS A 80 -9.79 10.31 -7.94
N VAL A 81 -10.03 10.35 -9.25
CA VAL A 81 -9.37 9.43 -10.20
C VAL A 81 -7.87 9.66 -10.20
N GLU A 82 -7.42 10.92 -10.24
CA GLU A 82 -5.99 11.27 -10.19
C GLU A 82 -5.31 10.74 -8.92
N ALA A 83 -5.94 10.94 -7.76
CA ALA A 83 -5.44 10.41 -6.48
C ALA A 83 -5.34 8.88 -6.46
N LEU A 84 -6.33 8.18 -7.05
CA LEU A 84 -6.32 6.73 -7.18
C LEU A 84 -5.23 6.24 -8.13
N THR A 85 -5.02 6.93 -9.25
CA THR A 85 -3.95 6.61 -10.20
C THR A 85 -2.58 6.76 -9.56
N LEU A 86 -2.35 7.83 -8.79
CA LEU A 86 -1.10 8.03 -8.05
C LEU A 86 -0.89 6.93 -7.00
N LYS A 87 -1.95 6.55 -6.27
CA LYS A 87 -1.89 5.47 -5.28
C LYS A 87 -1.56 4.12 -5.93
N LEU A 88 -2.18 3.82 -7.07
CA LEU A 88 -1.92 2.60 -7.84
C LEU A 88 -0.47 2.56 -8.34
N ALA A 89 0.03 3.67 -8.89
CA ALA A 89 1.41 3.78 -9.35
C ALA A 89 2.41 3.55 -8.19
N ALA A 90 2.14 4.14 -7.02
CA ALA A 90 2.96 3.93 -5.83
C ALA A 90 2.96 2.47 -5.36
N MET A 91 1.81 1.80 -5.38
CA MET A 91 1.69 0.37 -5.03
C MET A 91 2.42 -0.52 -6.03
N GLN A 92 2.29 -0.27 -7.32
CA GLN A 92 3.02 -1.01 -8.36
C GLN A 92 4.53 -0.83 -8.23
N ALA A 93 4.99 0.40 -7.99
CA ALA A 93 6.42 0.67 -7.77
C ALA A 93 6.95 -0.06 -6.53
N ARG A 94 6.15 -0.09 -5.44
CA ARG A 94 6.49 -0.86 -4.23
C ARG A 94 6.59 -2.34 -4.54
N LEU A 95 5.63 -2.89 -5.27
CA LEU A 95 5.59 -4.31 -5.64
C LEU A 95 6.84 -4.72 -6.45
N VAL A 96 7.16 -3.98 -7.52
CA VAL A 96 8.35 -4.22 -8.34
C VAL A 96 9.63 -4.17 -7.50
N ARG A 97 9.71 -3.24 -6.54
CA ARG A 97 10.86 -3.14 -5.63
C ARG A 97 10.95 -4.34 -4.68
N LEU A 98 9.82 -4.83 -4.17
CA LEU A 98 9.77 -6.00 -3.30
C LEU A 98 10.14 -7.27 -4.07
N ASP A 99 9.62 -7.43 -5.30
CA ASP A 99 9.97 -8.58 -6.15
C ASP A 99 11.47 -8.60 -6.46
N ALA A 100 12.05 -7.45 -6.86
CA ALA A 100 13.48 -7.33 -7.12
C ALA A 100 14.36 -7.55 -5.87
N LEU A 101 13.86 -7.18 -4.69
CA LEU A 101 14.54 -7.46 -3.42
C LEU A 101 14.50 -8.97 -3.12
N GLY A 102 13.33 -9.60 -3.29
CA GLY A 102 13.13 -11.02 -3.09
C GLY A 102 14.06 -11.86 -3.94
N GLU A 103 14.07 -11.61 -5.26
CA GLU A 103 14.95 -12.29 -6.22
C GLU A 103 16.43 -12.17 -5.84
N ARG A 104 16.88 -10.97 -5.46
CA ARG A 104 18.26 -10.78 -5.01
C ARG A 104 18.58 -11.54 -3.73
N LEU A 105 17.64 -11.64 -2.80
CA LEU A 105 17.84 -12.35 -1.54
C LEU A 105 17.88 -13.86 -1.76
N THR A 106 17.02 -14.40 -2.62
CA THR A 106 17.02 -15.82 -2.99
C THR A 106 18.31 -16.21 -3.70
N ASP A 107 18.80 -15.38 -4.61
CA ASP A 107 20.09 -15.57 -5.30
C ASP A 107 21.26 -15.63 -4.31
N MET A 108 21.34 -14.65 -3.39
CA MET A 108 22.39 -14.61 -2.38
C MET A 108 22.32 -15.79 -1.41
N ALA A 109 21.11 -16.29 -1.14
CA ALA A 109 20.89 -17.43 -0.26
C ALA A 109 21.09 -18.78 -0.98
N SER A 110 21.21 -18.80 -2.32
CA SER A 110 21.26 -20.02 -3.13
C SER A 110 20.16 -21.01 -2.72
N LEU A 111 18.94 -20.49 -2.55
CA LEU A 111 17.75 -21.30 -2.28
C LEU A 111 17.28 -21.89 -3.61
N ASP A 112 16.73 -23.11 -3.57
CA ASP A 112 16.24 -23.78 -4.77
C ASP A 112 15.09 -22.98 -5.40
N ASP A 113 15.17 -22.79 -6.72
CA ASP A 113 14.16 -22.09 -7.52
C ASP A 113 12.81 -22.80 -7.39
N GLY A 114 11.92 -22.25 -6.54
CA GLY A 114 10.56 -22.78 -6.37
C GLY A 114 9.94 -22.57 -4.98
N GLU A 115 10.74 -22.44 -3.91
CA GLU A 115 10.18 -22.17 -2.57
C GLU A 115 9.71 -20.71 -2.40
N PHE A 116 10.38 -19.78 -3.09
CA PHE A 116 10.09 -18.35 -3.08
C PHE A 116 10.10 -17.79 -4.50
N ASP A 117 9.01 -17.96 -5.24
CA ASP A 117 8.85 -17.37 -6.57
C ASP A 117 8.17 -15.99 -6.49
N PHE A 118 8.99 -14.95 -6.67
CA PHE A 118 8.56 -13.55 -6.71
C PHE A 118 8.00 -13.12 -8.07
N SER A 119 8.21 -13.93 -9.12
CA SER A 119 7.75 -13.67 -10.48
C SER A 119 6.32 -14.19 -10.75
N GLN A 120 5.89 -15.20 -10.00
CA GLN A 120 4.54 -15.75 -10.15
C GLN A 120 3.45 -14.84 -9.57
N GLN A 121 2.43 -14.57 -10.37
CA GLN A 121 1.17 -13.99 -9.90
C GLN A 121 0.49 -14.99 -8.97
N SER A 122 0.18 -14.57 -7.73
CA SER A 122 -0.50 -15.43 -6.76
C SER A 122 -1.77 -16.03 -7.34
N ALA A 123 -1.93 -17.35 -7.25
CA ALA A 123 -3.09 -18.05 -7.77
C ALA A 123 -4.37 -17.53 -7.12
N LEU A 124 -5.23 -16.90 -7.91
CA LEU A 124 -6.55 -16.45 -7.47
C LEU A 124 -7.54 -17.59 -7.66
N GLY A 125 -7.89 -18.25 -6.56
CA GLY A 125 -9.01 -19.17 -6.52
C GLY A 125 -10.34 -18.42 -6.51
N GLY A 126 -11.27 -18.83 -7.37
CA GLY A 126 -12.64 -18.31 -7.37
C GLY A 126 -13.40 -18.75 -8.63
N PRO A 127 -14.74 -18.81 -8.57
CA PRO A 127 -15.54 -19.04 -9.77
C PRO A 127 -15.29 -17.91 -10.79
N GLU A 128 -15.08 -18.28 -12.05
CA GLU A 128 -14.85 -17.36 -13.16
C GLU A 128 -16.08 -16.45 -13.34
N GLN A 129 -15.88 -15.14 -13.17
CA GLN A 129 -16.95 -14.14 -13.37
C GLN A 129 -16.86 -13.63 -14.81
N GLU A 130 -17.88 -13.94 -15.63
CA GLU A 130 -18.02 -13.37 -16.97
C GLU A 130 -17.99 -11.84 -16.89
N TRP A 131 -16.98 -11.25 -17.53
CA TRP A 131 -16.79 -9.81 -17.59
C TRP A 131 -17.86 -9.18 -18.50
N THR A 132 -19.03 -8.91 -17.95
CA THR A 132 -20.04 -8.11 -18.66
C THR A 132 -19.64 -6.63 -18.57
N SER A 133 -19.65 -5.94 -19.72
CA SER A 133 -18.95 -4.68 -20.01
C SER A 133 -19.44 -3.42 -19.26
N THR A 134 -20.08 -3.57 -18.10
CA THR A 134 -20.50 -2.44 -17.27
C THR A 134 -19.48 -2.26 -16.15
N TYR A 135 -18.49 -1.39 -16.36
CA TYR A 135 -17.54 -1.00 -15.32
C TYR A 135 -18.31 -0.37 -14.15
N GLN A 136 -18.61 -1.17 -13.14
CA GLN A 136 -19.21 -0.70 -11.89
C GLN A 136 -18.08 -0.32 -10.92
N HIS A 137 -18.32 0.67 -10.07
CA HIS A 137 -17.36 1.16 -9.05
C HIS A 137 -16.77 0.02 -8.19
N SER A 138 -17.51 -1.08 -8.03
CA SER A 138 -17.13 -2.29 -7.30
C SER A 138 -15.94 -3.04 -7.90
N ASP A 139 -15.66 -2.94 -9.20
CA ASP A 139 -14.57 -3.70 -9.82
C ASP A 139 -13.19 -3.07 -9.55
N LEU A 140 -13.14 -1.74 -9.44
CA LEU A 140 -11.92 -1.02 -9.08
C LEU A 140 -11.52 -1.31 -7.63
N GLU A 141 -12.50 -1.35 -6.71
CA GLU A 141 -12.27 -1.70 -5.31
C GLU A 141 -11.73 -3.13 -5.15
N LYS A 142 -12.26 -4.08 -5.92
CA LYS A 142 -11.74 -5.47 -5.96
C LYS A 142 -10.29 -5.52 -6.44
N LEU A 143 -9.95 -4.78 -7.50
CA LEU A 143 -8.58 -4.72 -8.02
C LEU A 143 -7.60 -4.14 -6.98
N PHE A 144 -7.98 -3.05 -6.30
CA PHE A 144 -7.15 -2.50 -5.21
C PHE A 144 -7.01 -3.48 -4.04
N ALA A 145 -8.09 -4.14 -3.64
CA ALA A 145 -8.05 -5.15 -2.58
C ALA A 145 -7.20 -6.36 -2.96
N GLN A 146 -7.14 -6.73 -4.24
CA GLN A 146 -6.25 -7.77 -4.75
C GLN A 146 -4.78 -7.33 -4.71
N LEU A 147 -4.48 -6.13 -5.19
CA LEU A 147 -3.12 -5.58 -5.19
C LEU A 147 -2.58 -5.43 -3.76
N GLN A 148 -3.42 -4.96 -2.82
CA GLN A 148 -3.06 -4.86 -1.42
C GLN A 148 -2.74 -6.23 -0.82
N ARG A 149 -3.59 -7.25 -1.06
CA ARG A 149 -3.31 -8.63 -0.61
C ARG A 149 -2.01 -9.18 -1.19
N GLN A 150 -1.72 -8.87 -2.45
CA GLN A 150 -0.46 -9.28 -3.08
C GLN A 150 0.75 -8.61 -2.42
N LEU A 151 0.68 -7.30 -2.13
CA LEU A 151 1.71 -6.58 -1.39
C LEU A 151 1.93 -7.18 0.01
N GLU A 152 0.85 -7.42 0.77
CA GLU A 152 0.92 -8.02 2.11
C GLU A 152 1.56 -9.42 2.06
N SER A 153 1.20 -10.24 1.06
CA SER A 153 1.80 -11.56 0.85
C SER A 153 3.30 -11.47 0.55
N ARG A 154 3.73 -10.52 -0.29
CA ARG A 154 5.15 -10.32 -0.63
C ARG A 154 5.97 -9.87 0.57
N GLU A 155 5.42 -8.97 1.38
CA GLU A 155 6.07 -8.51 2.61
C GLU A 155 6.25 -9.65 3.61
N SER A 156 5.22 -10.50 3.81
CA SER A 156 5.34 -11.65 4.70
C SER A 156 6.36 -12.68 4.20
N GLN A 157 6.42 -12.94 2.89
CA GLN A 157 7.41 -13.84 2.31
C GLN A 157 8.84 -13.34 2.57
N LEU A 158 9.07 -12.04 2.42
CA LEU A 158 10.38 -11.42 2.66
C LEU A 158 10.80 -11.49 4.13
N GLU A 159 9.86 -11.32 5.06
CA GLU A 159 10.13 -11.46 6.50
C GLU A 159 10.58 -12.88 6.86
N ILE A 160 9.89 -13.89 6.31
CA ILE A 160 10.28 -15.30 6.52
C ILE A 160 11.67 -15.56 5.94
N LEU A 161 11.92 -15.09 4.71
CA LEU A 161 13.21 -15.24 4.05
C LEU A 161 14.34 -14.58 4.86
N GLU A 162 14.12 -13.37 5.37
CA GLU A 162 15.07 -12.67 6.25
C GLU A 162 15.39 -13.52 7.49
N SER A 163 14.37 -14.01 8.18
CA SER A 163 14.53 -14.85 9.37
C SER A 163 15.36 -16.11 9.08
N LEU A 164 15.06 -16.81 7.97
CA LEU A 164 15.81 -17.99 7.55
C LEU A 164 17.27 -17.67 7.20
N MET A 165 17.52 -16.56 6.50
CA MET A 165 18.88 -16.13 6.15
C MET A 165 19.69 -15.76 7.41
N VAL A 166 19.07 -15.10 8.38
CA VAL A 166 19.70 -14.77 9.66
C VAL A 166 20.05 -16.04 10.44
N ASP A 167 19.11 -16.99 10.56
CA ASP A 167 19.35 -18.28 11.23
C ASP A 167 20.49 -19.05 10.56
N ARG A 168 20.47 -19.16 9.23
CA ARG A 168 21.54 -19.83 8.47
C ARG A 168 22.88 -19.18 8.68
N LYS A 169 22.94 -17.84 8.69
CA LYS A 169 24.17 -17.08 8.93
C LYS A 169 24.71 -17.32 10.34
N ILE A 170 23.84 -17.30 11.35
CA ILE A 170 24.23 -17.59 12.74
C ILE A 170 24.80 -19.01 12.83
N LYS A 171 24.09 -20.01 12.30
CA LYS A 171 24.56 -21.41 12.28
C LYS A 171 25.90 -21.57 11.56
N GLN A 172 26.07 -20.94 10.40
CA GLN A 172 27.34 -21.00 9.66
C GLN A 172 28.49 -20.35 10.43
N GLN A 173 28.20 -19.25 11.15
CA GLN A 173 29.18 -18.53 11.96
C GLN A 173 29.53 -19.27 13.25
N SER A 174 28.58 -19.96 13.89
CA SER A 174 28.80 -20.76 15.10
C SER A 174 29.27 -22.20 14.83
N ALA A 175 29.18 -22.68 13.59
CA ALA A 175 29.67 -24.01 13.23
C ALA A 175 31.21 -24.11 13.34
N VAL A 176 31.66 -24.93 14.29
CA VAL A 176 33.08 -25.24 14.58
C VAL A 176 33.72 -25.92 13.37
N THR A 177 34.41 -25.14 12.54
CA THR A 177 35.03 -25.64 11.30
C THR A 177 36.27 -24.83 10.94
N GLY A 178 37.23 -25.46 10.26
CA GLY A 178 38.47 -24.82 9.83
C GLY A 178 39.66 -25.11 10.74
N ARG A 179 40.68 -24.25 10.68
CA ARG A 179 41.95 -24.41 11.43
C ARG A 179 42.16 -23.20 12.34
N PRO A 180 42.58 -23.41 13.61
CA PRO A 180 42.74 -22.33 14.58
C PRO A 180 44.05 -21.54 14.41
N ILE A 181 44.80 -21.76 13.33
CA ILE A 181 46.08 -21.10 13.03
C ILE A 181 46.12 -20.65 11.58
N LYS A 182 46.71 -19.47 11.33
CA LYS A 182 46.89 -18.94 9.96
C LYS A 182 48.05 -19.59 9.19
N LYS A 183 49.11 -19.98 9.91
CA LYS A 183 50.34 -20.57 9.34
C LYS A 183 50.85 -21.68 10.26
N GLY A 184 51.39 -22.75 9.68
CA GLY A 184 51.85 -23.94 10.41
C GLY A 184 51.17 -25.23 9.95
N TRP A 185 51.41 -26.33 10.65
CA TRP A 185 50.85 -27.64 10.35
C TRP A 185 50.37 -28.36 11.61
N MET A 186 49.48 -29.34 11.46
CA MET A 186 49.06 -30.21 12.55
C MET A 186 50.23 -31.15 12.87
N SER A 187 50.79 -31.05 14.07
CA SER A 187 51.90 -31.89 14.52
C SER A 187 51.42 -33.17 15.21
N SER A 188 50.26 -33.12 15.87
CA SER A 188 49.65 -34.28 16.52
C SER A 188 48.12 -34.25 16.36
N GLY A 189 47.54 -35.39 15.98
CA GLY A 189 46.10 -35.58 15.91
C GLY A 189 45.48 -35.96 17.26
N PHE A 190 44.15 -36.09 17.25
CA PHE A 190 43.35 -36.61 18.36
C PHE A 190 43.48 -38.13 18.49
N GLY A 191 43.46 -38.64 19.72
CA GLY A 191 43.49 -40.07 20.03
C GLY A 191 44.77 -40.54 20.71
N HIS A 192 45.08 -41.84 20.61
CA HIS A 192 46.24 -42.42 21.30
C HIS A 192 47.57 -41.96 20.69
N ARG A 193 48.48 -41.47 21.54
CA ARG A 193 49.86 -41.12 21.17
C ARG A 193 50.86 -41.57 22.24
N THR A 194 52.13 -41.57 21.90
CA THR A 194 53.21 -41.71 22.89
C THR A 194 53.33 -40.40 23.66
N ASP A 195 53.28 -40.46 24.99
CA ASP A 195 53.46 -39.32 25.88
C ASP A 195 54.85 -38.71 25.66
N PRO A 196 54.95 -37.42 25.26
CA PRO A 196 56.22 -36.81 24.91
C PRO A 196 57.15 -36.59 26.12
N PHE A 197 56.65 -36.68 27.35
CA PHE A 197 57.42 -36.48 28.58
C PHE A 197 57.83 -37.79 29.24
N LYS A 198 56.97 -38.82 29.18
CA LYS A 198 57.13 -40.08 29.92
C LYS A 198 57.25 -41.33 29.04
N GLY A 199 57.04 -41.21 27.72
CA GLY A 199 57.24 -42.28 26.75
C GLY A 199 56.20 -43.42 26.77
N HIS A 200 55.20 -43.37 27.66
CA HIS A 200 54.11 -44.36 27.69
C HIS A 200 52.96 -43.93 26.77
N ARG A 201 52.07 -44.86 26.41
CA ARG A 201 50.86 -44.53 25.64
C ARG A 201 49.95 -43.62 26.48
N ALA A 202 49.54 -42.49 25.92
CA ALA A 202 48.62 -41.54 26.51
C ALA A 202 47.49 -41.21 25.52
N TRP A 203 46.36 -40.74 26.04
CA TRP A 203 45.23 -40.30 25.22
C TRP A 203 45.28 -38.78 25.03
N HIS A 204 45.23 -38.33 23.78
CA HIS A 204 45.25 -36.92 23.42
C HIS A 204 43.82 -36.44 23.12
N ASN A 205 43.28 -35.62 24.03
CA ASN A 205 41.92 -35.06 23.95
C ASN A 205 41.79 -33.86 22.98
N GLY A 206 42.76 -33.64 22.12
CA GLY A 206 42.80 -32.48 21.24
C GLY A 206 43.68 -32.70 20.02
N VAL A 207 44.03 -31.60 19.36
CA VAL A 207 44.95 -31.57 18.23
C VAL A 207 46.01 -30.52 18.49
N ASP A 208 47.26 -30.82 18.14
CA ASP A 208 48.37 -29.89 18.29
C ASP A 208 48.76 -29.31 16.95
N PHE A 209 48.96 -28.00 16.93
CA PHE A 209 49.44 -27.27 15.76
C PHE A 209 50.82 -26.71 16.05
N ALA A 210 51.80 -27.07 15.22
CA ALA A 210 53.13 -26.50 15.27
C ALA A 210 53.19 -25.21 14.44
N GLY A 211 53.73 -24.16 15.05
CA GLY A 211 53.92 -22.83 14.47
C GLY A 211 55.08 -22.09 15.12
N LYS A 212 55.32 -20.85 14.70
CA LYS A 212 56.31 -19.99 15.38
C LYS A 212 55.72 -19.49 16.70
N ASP A 213 56.56 -19.28 17.71
CA ASP A 213 56.12 -18.63 18.96
C ASP A 213 55.46 -17.28 18.67
N GLY A 214 54.33 -17.00 19.33
CA GLY A 214 53.54 -15.80 19.11
C GLY A 214 52.81 -15.72 17.75
N SER A 215 52.59 -16.85 17.06
CA SER A 215 51.73 -16.88 15.87
C SER A 215 50.27 -16.68 16.24
N ASP A 216 49.54 -15.90 15.44
CA ASP A 216 48.10 -15.67 15.59
C ASP A 216 47.31 -16.98 15.73
N ILE A 217 46.53 -17.05 16.81
CA ILE A 217 45.49 -18.03 17.06
C ILE A 217 44.15 -17.41 16.69
N VAL A 218 43.36 -18.12 15.88
CA VAL A 218 42.06 -17.65 15.42
C VAL A 218 40.93 -18.54 15.91
N SER A 219 39.77 -17.94 16.19
CA SER A 219 38.59 -18.72 16.56
C SER A 219 38.04 -19.50 15.36
N VAL A 220 37.74 -20.78 15.53
CA VAL A 220 37.16 -21.62 14.46
C VAL A 220 35.64 -21.48 14.33
N ALA A 221 35.00 -20.78 15.26
CA ALA A 221 33.59 -20.43 15.23
C ALA A 221 33.31 -19.15 16.03
N SER A 222 32.17 -18.52 15.79
CA SER A 222 31.71 -17.38 16.58
C SER A 222 31.17 -17.87 17.91
N GLY A 223 31.38 -17.12 18.98
CA GLY A 223 31.01 -17.56 20.31
C GLY A 223 31.31 -16.53 21.38
N VAL A 224 31.05 -16.90 22.63
CA VAL A 224 31.31 -16.08 23.82
C VAL A 224 32.44 -16.71 24.62
N VAL A 225 33.38 -15.89 25.08
CA VAL A 225 34.50 -16.35 25.90
C VAL A 225 33.99 -16.74 27.29
N THR A 226 34.09 -18.02 27.64
CA THR A 226 33.72 -18.55 28.97
C THR A 226 34.91 -18.64 29.91
N TRP A 227 36.14 -18.68 29.39
CA TRP A 227 37.38 -18.67 30.17
C TRP A 227 38.50 -17.96 29.42
N SER A 228 39.27 -17.12 30.13
CA SER A 228 40.51 -16.53 29.62
C SER A 228 41.51 -16.39 30.77
N GLY A 229 42.56 -17.21 30.77
CA GLY A 229 43.63 -17.15 31.78
C GLY A 229 44.36 -18.47 31.96
N ASP A 230 45.23 -18.53 32.97
CA ASP A 230 46.01 -19.73 33.27
C ASP A 230 45.12 -20.86 33.80
N ARG A 231 45.30 -22.07 33.27
CA ARG A 231 44.61 -23.29 33.74
C ARG A 231 45.61 -24.43 33.84
N ASN A 232 45.60 -25.11 34.97
CA ASN A 232 46.52 -26.21 35.24
C ASN A 232 46.51 -27.26 34.12
N GLY A 233 47.71 -27.60 33.61
CA GLY A 233 47.91 -28.53 32.50
C GLY A 233 47.74 -27.93 31.09
N TYR A 234 47.11 -26.76 30.95
CA TYR A 234 46.90 -26.07 29.67
C TYR A 234 47.71 -24.76 29.54
N GLY A 235 48.21 -24.22 30.65
CA GLY A 235 48.85 -22.89 30.68
C GLY A 235 47.84 -21.79 30.40
N GLN A 236 48.26 -20.71 29.76
CA GLN A 236 47.35 -19.66 29.27
C GLN A 236 46.39 -20.25 28.25
N MET A 237 45.10 -20.21 28.59
CA MET A 237 44.04 -20.90 27.87
C MET A 237 42.85 -19.97 27.62
N LEU A 238 42.22 -20.15 26.47
CA LEU A 238 40.94 -19.54 26.08
C LEU A 238 39.90 -20.62 25.84
N GLU A 239 38.71 -20.46 26.41
CA GLU A 239 37.54 -21.31 26.16
C GLU A 239 36.42 -20.46 25.55
N LEU A 240 35.85 -20.95 24.45
CA LEU A 240 34.77 -20.30 23.71
C LEU A 240 33.57 -21.25 23.64
N ASP A 241 32.41 -20.76 24.05
CA ASP A 241 31.12 -21.42 23.85
C ASP A 241 30.47 -20.87 22.57
N HIS A 242 30.17 -21.77 21.64
CA HIS A 242 29.60 -21.45 20.34
C HIS A 242 28.08 -21.63 20.27
N GLY A 243 27.46 -22.09 21.37
CA GLY A 243 26.08 -22.55 21.40
C GLY A 243 25.94 -24.02 20.97
N GLU A 244 24.71 -24.54 21.09
CA GLU A 244 24.34 -25.92 20.73
C GLU A 244 25.24 -27.02 21.35
N GLY A 245 25.90 -26.73 22.48
CA GLY A 245 26.78 -27.65 23.19
C GLY A 245 28.21 -27.73 22.66
N TYR A 246 28.60 -26.88 21.71
CA TYR A 246 29.95 -26.84 21.16
C TYR A 246 30.85 -25.88 21.93
N ILE A 247 31.97 -26.40 22.45
CA ILE A 247 32.99 -25.63 23.15
C ILE A 247 34.35 -25.87 22.49
N THR A 248 35.12 -24.81 22.25
CA THR A 248 36.51 -24.91 21.82
C THR A 248 37.47 -24.39 22.87
N ARG A 249 38.65 -25.01 22.97
CA ARG A 249 39.72 -24.63 23.89
C ARG A 249 41.01 -24.41 23.12
N TYR A 250 41.66 -23.29 23.40
CA TYR A 250 42.94 -22.87 22.82
C TYR A 250 43.93 -22.75 23.96
N ALA A 251 44.91 -23.65 24.00
CA ALA A 251 45.83 -23.80 25.12
C ALA A 251 47.27 -23.52 24.70
N HIS A 252 48.14 -23.32 25.69
CA HIS A 252 49.54 -22.94 25.51
C HIS A 252 49.70 -21.62 24.73
N ASN A 253 48.73 -20.72 24.89
CA ASN A 253 48.77 -19.40 24.26
C ASN A 253 49.91 -18.59 24.88
N LYS A 254 50.54 -17.71 24.09
CA LYS A 254 51.52 -16.77 24.65
C LYS A 254 50.82 -15.67 25.46
N LYS A 255 49.68 -15.20 24.95
CA LYS A 255 48.80 -14.21 25.57
C LYS A 255 47.40 -14.41 25.03
N ASN A 256 46.39 -14.14 25.85
CA ASN A 256 45.00 -14.05 25.39
C ASN A 256 44.67 -12.58 25.05
N LEU A 257 44.05 -12.34 23.91
CA LEU A 257 43.66 -10.99 23.45
C LEU A 257 42.22 -10.61 23.82
N VAL A 258 41.45 -11.58 24.31
CA VAL A 258 40.03 -11.43 24.68
C VAL A 258 39.79 -11.86 26.12
N ASN A 259 38.75 -11.31 26.74
CA ASN A 259 38.37 -11.53 28.14
C ASN A 259 37.04 -12.29 28.24
N VAL A 260 36.77 -12.83 29.42
CA VAL A 260 35.50 -13.51 29.71
C VAL A 260 34.32 -12.57 29.46
N GLY A 261 33.33 -13.04 28.72
CA GLY A 261 32.15 -12.27 28.31
C GLY A 261 32.27 -11.61 26.92
N ASP A 262 33.47 -11.55 26.33
CA ASP A 262 33.64 -10.99 24.99
C ASP A 262 33.00 -11.90 23.94
N THR A 263 32.36 -11.29 22.93
CA THR A 263 31.86 -12.00 21.75
C THR A 263 32.92 -11.99 20.67
N VAL A 264 33.28 -13.18 20.18
CA VAL A 264 34.31 -13.40 19.18
C VAL A 264 33.67 -13.89 17.88
N LYS A 265 34.14 -13.40 16.74
CA LYS A 265 33.71 -13.87 15.42
C LYS A 265 34.60 -15.01 14.93
N LYS A 266 34.04 -15.88 14.09
CA LYS A 266 34.82 -16.89 13.36
C LYS A 266 35.95 -16.23 12.56
N GLY A 267 37.17 -16.72 12.74
CA GLY A 267 38.39 -16.22 12.12
C GLY A 267 39.05 -15.04 12.83
N GLU A 268 38.44 -14.51 13.89
CA GLU A 268 39.02 -13.42 14.70
C GLU A 268 40.25 -13.90 15.46
N VAL A 269 41.27 -13.04 15.57
CA VAL A 269 42.50 -13.32 16.30
C VAL A 269 42.24 -13.18 17.80
N ILE A 270 42.44 -14.26 18.55
CA ILE A 270 42.12 -14.34 19.98
C ILE A 270 43.36 -14.53 20.86
N GLY A 271 44.51 -14.86 20.29
CA GLY A 271 45.76 -15.15 21.01
C GLY A 271 46.99 -15.16 20.13
#